data_AF-A0A0U5B9D5-F1
#
_entry.id   AF-A0A0U5B9D5-F1
#
_cell.length_a   1.000
_cell.length_b   1.000
_cell.length_c   1.000
_cell.angle_alpha   90.00
_cell.angle_beta   90.00
_cell.angle_gamma   90.00
#
_symmetry.space_group_name_H-M   'P 1'
#
loop_
_entity.id
_entity.type
_entity.pdbx_description
1 polymer ?
#
loop_
_entity_poly.entity_id
_entity_poly.type
_entity_poly.pdbx_seq_one_letter_code
_entity_poly.pdbx_strand_id
1 'polypeptide(L)'
;MTLEQTVDVLEKIAAAYHSFEVTEKRIILWHEFLEPHDMELVNKNLRRHIESKPFPPAISDLVKPDEDYEREYVPLGEIDLLGE
;
A
#
# COMPACT_ATOMS: atom_id res chain seq x y z
N MET A 1 4.69 -7.71 11.10
CA MET A 1 6.07 -7.22 10.91
C MET A 1 6.61 -6.50 12.16
N THR A 2 7.92 -6.25 12.24
CA THR A 2 8.55 -5.52 13.37
C THR A 2 8.40 -4.00 13.23
N LEU A 3 8.74 -3.28 14.31
CA LEU A 3 8.80 -1.81 14.29
C LEU A 3 9.84 -1.29 13.29
N GLU A 4 11.02 -1.92 13.22
CA GLU A 4 12.07 -1.58 12.24
C GLU A 4 11.57 -1.71 10.80
N GLN A 5 10.84 -2.79 10.51
CA GLN A 5 10.21 -3.00 9.19
C GLN A 5 9.14 -1.95 8.90
N THR A 6 8.38 -1.52 9.92
CA THR A 6 7.39 -0.44 9.77
C THR A 6 8.08 0.89 9.42
N VAL A 7 9.20 1.20 10.07
CA VAL A 7 10.00 2.41 9.77
C VAL A 7 10.51 2.36 8.33
N ASP A 8 11.06 1.24 7.89
CA ASP A 8 11.53 1.06 6.50
C ASP A 8 10.39 1.28 5.48
N VAL A 9 9.18 0.80 5.76
CA VAL A 9 7.99 1.07 4.92
C VAL A 9 7.68 2.56 4.85
N LEU A 10 7.67 3.25 5.99
CA LEU A 10 7.38 4.68 6.06
C LEU A 10 8.44 5.55 5.39
N GLU A 11 9.72 5.19 5.52
CA GLU A 11 10.83 5.86 4.85
C GLU A 11 10.75 5.70 3.33
N LYS A 12 10.38 4.52 2.83
CA LYS A 12 10.12 4.31 1.40
C LYS A 12 8.99 5.19 0.87
N ILE A 13 7.91 5.34 1.65
CA ILE A 13 6.81 6.24 1.28
C ILE A 13 7.30 7.70 1.26
N ALA A 14 8.03 8.14 2.27
CA ALA A 14 8.57 9.51 2.32
C ALA A 14 9.55 9.80 1.17
N ALA A 15 10.35 8.81 0.76
CA ALA A 15 11.26 8.93 -0.37
C ALA A 15 10.52 9.02 -1.72
N ALA A 16 9.38 8.34 -1.87
CA ALA A 16 8.57 8.36 -3.08
C ALA A 16 7.65 9.59 -3.16
N TYR A 17 7.21 10.14 -2.03
CA TYR A 17 6.21 11.20 -1.97
C TYR A 17 6.65 12.35 -1.08
N HIS A 18 7.00 13.48 -1.70
CA HIS A 18 7.51 14.68 -1.01
C HIS A 18 6.58 15.24 0.09
N SER A 19 5.28 14.96 0.03
CA SER A 19 4.29 15.44 1.02
C SER A 19 4.15 14.52 2.23
N PHE A 20 4.86 13.38 2.26
CA PHE A 20 4.73 12.39 3.31
C PHE A 20 5.86 12.53 4.34
N GLU A 21 5.51 13.00 5.53
CA GLU A 21 6.45 13.15 6.64
C GLU A 21 6.40 11.94 7.60
N VAL A 22 7.58 11.43 7.96
CA VAL A 22 7.71 10.41 9.01
C VAL A 22 7.82 11.11 10.35
N THR A 23 6.89 10.81 11.25
CA THR A 23 6.88 11.32 12.63
C THR A 23 6.70 10.16 13.59
N GLU A 24 7.12 10.31 14.85
CA GLU A 24 6.95 9.28 15.88
C GLU A 24 5.49 8.82 16.02
N LYS A 25 4.56 9.77 16.04
CA LYS A 25 3.12 9.48 16.12
C LYS A 25 2.64 8.64 14.93
N ARG A 26 3.16 8.91 13.73
CA ARG A 26 2.83 8.14 12.53
C ARG A 26 3.43 6.75 12.57
N ILE A 27 4.68 6.61 13.05
CA ILE A 27 5.33 5.30 13.23
C ILE A 27 4.50 4.43 14.17
N ILE A 28 4.11 4.94 15.34
CA ILE A 28 3.31 4.20 16.32
C ILE A 28 1.97 3.77 15.72
N LEU A 29 1.26 4.71 15.08
CA LEU A 29 -0.03 4.43 14.45
C LEU A 29 0.10 3.38 13.35
N TRP A 30 1.04 3.53 12.43
CA TRP A 30 1.20 2.59 11.32
C TRP A 30 1.66 1.22 11.82
N HIS A 31 2.49 1.17 12.86
CA HIS A 31 2.93 -0.10 13.42
C HIS A 31 1.75 -0.90 13.98
N GLU A 32 0.82 -0.26 14.68
CA GLU A 32 -0.40 -0.90 15.22
C GLU A 32 -1.18 -1.66 14.14
N PHE A 33 -1.25 -1.12 12.91
CA PHE A 33 -1.99 -1.74 11.82
C PHE A 33 -1.15 -2.65 10.93
N LEU A 34 0.16 -2.45 10.84
CA LEU A 34 1.04 -3.25 10.00
C LEU A 34 1.64 -4.45 10.74
N GLU A 35 1.71 -4.43 12.06
CA GLU A 35 2.24 -5.51 12.89
C GLU A 35 1.64 -6.90 12.57
N PRO A 36 0.32 -7.05 12.31
CA PRO A 36 -0.26 -8.35 11.97
C PRO A 36 0.09 -8.87 10.57
N HIS A 37 0.66 -8.02 9.71
CA HIS A 37 0.88 -8.34 8.29
C HIS A 37 2.35 -8.64 7.98
N ASP A 38 2.56 -9.42 6.92
CA ASP A 38 3.87 -9.79 6.43
C ASP A 38 4.53 -8.67 5.64
N MET A 39 5.84 -8.50 5.86
CA MET A 39 6.65 -7.45 5.21
C MET A 39 6.68 -7.61 3.68
N GLU A 40 6.64 -8.85 3.18
CA GLU A 40 6.64 -9.12 1.73
C GLU A 40 5.35 -8.62 1.07
N LEU A 41 4.19 -8.91 1.65
CA LEU A 41 2.88 -8.43 1.18
C LEU A 41 2.85 -6.90 1.13
N VAL A 42 3.25 -6.26 2.22
CA VAL A 42 3.22 -4.79 2.34
C VAL A 42 4.16 -4.12 1.34
N ASN A 43 5.39 -4.65 1.14
CA ASN A 43 6.30 -4.12 0.12
C ASN A 43 5.79 -4.32 -1.30
N LYS A 44 5.17 -5.47 -1.59
CA LYS A 44 4.58 -5.76 -2.90
C LYS A 44 3.48 -4.75 -3.23
N ASN A 45 2.56 -4.51 -2.29
CA ASN A 45 1.49 -3.54 -2.45
C ASN A 45 2.02 -2.11 -2.54
N LEU A 46 3.00 -1.75 -1.71
CA LEU A 46 3.65 -0.44 -1.76
C LEU A 46 4.28 -0.17 -3.13
N ARG A 47 5.03 -1.15 -3.68
CA ARG A 47 5.63 -1.03 -5.02
C ARG A 47 4.57 -0.77 -6.08
N ARG A 48 3.51 -1.57 -6.12
CA ARG A 48 2.40 -1.42 -7.07
C ARG A 48 1.72 -0.05 -6.95
N HIS A 49 1.53 0.43 -5.72
CA HIS A 49 0.95 1.74 -5.47
C HIS A 49 1.85 2.87 -5.98
N ILE A 50 3.16 2.82 -5.71
CA ILE A 50 4.14 3.79 -6.20
C ILE A 50 4.18 3.86 -7.73
N GLU A 51 4.09 2.73 -8.41
CA GLU A 51 4.13 2.66 -9.88
C GLU A 51 2.90 3.27 -10.56
N SER A 52 1.76 3.37 -9.87
CA SER A 52 0.47 3.69 -10.48
C SER A 52 -0.29 4.87 -9.87
N LYS A 53 0.07 5.31 -8.65
CA LYS A 53 -0.68 6.34 -7.90
C LYS A 53 0.20 7.55 -7.57
N PRO A 54 -0.25 8.77 -7.90
CA PRO A 54 0.53 9.99 -7.65
C PRO A 54 0.48 10.47 -6.19
N PHE A 55 -0.42 9.94 -5.37
CA PHE A 55 -0.60 10.30 -3.96
C PHE A 55 -0.13 9.17 -3.03
N PRO A 56 0.35 9.51 -1.81
CA PRO A 56 0.79 8.51 -0.85
C PRO A 56 -0.31 7.47 -0.54
N PRO A 57 0.06 6.20 -0.29
CA PRO A 57 -0.90 5.17 0.10
C PRO A 57 -1.51 5.46 1.48
N ALA A 58 -2.75 5.03 1.64
CA ALA A 58 -3.32 4.77 2.96
C ALA A 58 -2.81 3.41 3.47
N ILE A 59 -2.94 3.17 4.79
CA ILE A 59 -2.63 1.86 5.40
C ILE A 59 -3.41 0.75 4.69
N SER A 60 -4.69 1.01 4.37
CA SER A 60 -5.56 0.07 3.68
C SER A 60 -5.01 -0.39 2.35
N ASP A 61 -4.29 0.45 1.60
CA ASP A 61 -3.73 0.09 0.29
C ASP A 61 -2.59 -0.93 0.42
N LEU A 62 -1.93 -0.97 1.58
CA LEU A 62 -0.78 -1.85 1.82
C LEU A 62 -1.17 -3.22 2.35
N VAL A 63 -2.33 -3.34 2.98
CA VAL A 63 -2.79 -4.59 3.61
C VAL A 63 -3.83 -5.35 2.78
N LYS A 64 -4.19 -4.86 1.59
CA LYS A 64 -5.12 -5.57 0.69
C LYS A 64 -4.52 -6.93 0.26
N PRO A 65 -5.28 -8.03 0.35
CA PRO A 65 -4.91 -9.27 -0.30
C PRO A 65 -4.92 -9.11 -1.83
N ASP A 66 -4.18 -9.95 -2.55
CA ASP A 66 -4.05 -9.86 -4.01
C ASP A 66 -5.42 -9.92 -4.73
N GLU A 67 -6.35 -10.73 -4.23
CA GLU A 67 -7.69 -10.91 -4.81
C GLU A 67 -8.53 -9.61 -4.82
N ASP A 68 -8.28 -8.70 -3.89
CA ASP A 68 -9.01 -7.43 -3.81
C ASP A 68 -8.47 -6.38 -4.79
N TYR A 69 -7.20 -6.51 -5.19
CA TYR A 69 -6.59 -5.64 -6.22
C TYR A 69 -7.13 -5.93 -7.62
N GLU A 70 -7.35 -7.21 -7.96
CA GLU A 70 -7.89 -7.61 -9.26
C GLU A 70 -9.35 -7.18 -9.45
N ARG A 71 -10.12 -7.04 -8.36
CA ARG A 71 -11.51 -6.58 -8.40
C ARG A 71 -11.66 -5.07 -8.58
N GLU A 72 -10.71 -4.28 -8.06
CA GLU A 72 -10.74 -2.82 -8.16
C GLU A 72 -10.21 -2.32 -9.53
N TYR A 73 -9.44 -3.16 -10.23
CA TYR A 73 -8.92 -2.90 -11.56
C TYR A 73 -9.56 -3.82 -12.61
N VAL A 74 -10.75 -3.46 -13.10
CA VAL A 74 -11.27 -4.02 -14.36
C VAL A 74 -10.63 -3.24 -15.50
N PRO A 75 -9.76 -3.84 -16.34
CA PRO A 75 -9.26 -3.16 -17.52
C PRO A 75 -10.45 -2.72 -18.37
N LEU A 76 -10.42 -1.47 -18.86
CA LEU A 76 -11.55 -0.87 -19.60
C LEU A 76 -12.03 -1.72 -20.81
N GLY A 77 -11.22 -2.67 -21.28
CA GLY A 77 -11.54 -3.61 -22.35
C GLY A 77 -12.22 -4.93 -21.95
N GLU A 78 -12.41 -5.23 -20.66
CA GLU A 78 -13.11 -6.46 -20.20
C GLU A 78 -14.59 -6.21 -19.84
N ILE A 79 -15.01 -4.94 -19.77
CA ILE A 79 -16.39 -4.56 -19.44
C ILE A 79 -17.35 -4.95 -20.59
N ASP A 80 -16.85 -5.07 -21.82
CA ASP A 80 -17.63 -5.37 -23.02
C ASP A 80 -18.05 -6.86 -23.16
N LEU A 81 -17.66 -7.75 -22.24
CA LEU A 81 -17.94 -9.20 -22.34
C LEU A 81 -19.01 -9.73 -21.37
N LEU A 82 -19.60 -8.86 -20.53
CA LEU A 82 -20.71 -9.22 -19.62
C LEU A 82 -22.06 -8.68 -20.07
N GLY A 83 -22.14 -8.15 -21.29
CA GLY A 83 -23.36 -7.68 -21.91
C GLY A 83 -23.81 -8.57 -23.08
N GLU A 84 -24.21 -9.81 -22.79
CA GLU A 84 -25.20 -10.57 -23.58
C GLU A 84 -26.11 -11.39 -22.65
#